data_AF-A0A7Y1YLQ7-F1
#
_entry.id   AF-A0A7Y1YLQ7-F1
#
_cell.length_a   1.000
_cell.length_b   1.000
_cell.length_c   1.000
_cell.angle_alpha   90.00
_cell.angle_beta   90.00
_cell.angle_gamma   90.00
#
_symmetry.space_group_name_H-M   'P 1'
#
loop_
_entity.id
_entity.type
_entity.pdbx_description
1 polymer ?
#
loop_
_entity_poly.entity_id
_entity_poly.type
_entity_poly.pdbx_seq_one_letter_code
_entity_poly.pdbx_strand_id
1 'polypeptide(L)'
;MKKLLWKGLVAVVTFAAAAAARNVATVAWSKVADTDEPVNPADTSVSWPAATGWALLAGAAGGIARVLGRRGSAAAWKSATGEHPPGVQVA
;
A
#
# COMPACT_ATOMS: atom_id res chain seq x y z
N MET A 1 3.94 -23.05 -13.98
CA MET A 1 3.12 -21.87 -14.37
C MET A 1 2.32 -21.26 -13.21
N LYS A 2 1.56 -22.03 -12.42
CA LYS A 2 0.75 -21.53 -11.29
C LYS A 2 1.51 -20.58 -10.32
N LYS A 3 2.77 -20.90 -9.98
CA LYS A 3 3.62 -20.05 -9.11
C LYS A 3 3.96 -18.68 -9.72
N LEU A 4 4.10 -18.59 -11.05
CA LEU A 4 4.35 -17.32 -11.75
C LEU A 4 3.07 -16.48 -11.82
N LEU A 5 1.93 -17.11 -12.14
CA LEU A 5 0.62 -16.46 -12.10
C LEU A 5 0.31 -15.90 -10.71
N TRP A 6 0.60 -16.66 -9.66
CA TRP A 6 0.45 -16.21 -8.28
C TRP A 6 1.33 -15.00 -7.97
N LYS A 7 2.63 -15.05 -8.31
CA LYS A 7 3.55 -13.91 -8.12
C LYS A 7 3.09 -12.67 -8.90
N GLY A 8 2.60 -12.86 -10.13
CA GLY A 8 2.06 -11.79 -10.96
C GLY A 8 0.81 -11.15 -10.33
N LEU A 9 -0.14 -11.96 -9.87
CA LEU A 9 -1.33 -11.47 -9.17
C LEU A 9 -0.95 -10.69 -7.90
N VAL A 10 -0.05 -11.24 -7.09
CA VAL A 10 0.44 -10.56 -5.87
C VAL A 10 1.06 -9.21 -6.22
N ALA A 11 1.90 -9.15 -7.26
CA ALA A 11 2.49 -7.89 -7.70
C ALA A 11 1.40 -6.89 -8.09
N VAL A 12 0.50 -7.26 -9.01
CA VAL A 12 -0.56 -6.36 -9.51
C VAL A 12 -1.45 -5.84 -8.38
N VAL A 13 -1.95 -6.72 -7.52
CA VAL A 13 -2.84 -6.33 -6.41
C VAL A 13 -2.09 -5.47 -5.39
N THR A 14 -0.82 -5.79 -5.09
CA THR A 14 -0.02 -4.98 -4.16
C THR A 14 0.25 -3.59 -4.74
N PHE A 15 0.58 -3.48 -6.04
CA PHE A 15 0.78 -2.19 -6.70
C PHE A 15 -0.52 -1.37 -6.72
N ALA A 16 -1.65 -1.99 -7.06
CA ALA A 16 -2.95 -1.32 -7.04
C ALA A 16 -3.30 -0.82 -5.63
N ALA A 17 -3.08 -1.64 -4.60
CA ALA A 17 -3.29 -1.26 -3.21
C ALA A 17 -2.37 -0.10 -2.78
N ALA A 18 -1.10 -0.13 -3.20
CA ALA A 18 -0.14 0.93 -2.90
C ALA A 18 -0.52 2.26 -3.57
N ALA A 19 -0.94 2.22 -4.85
CA ALA A 19 -1.40 3.40 -5.57
C ALA A 19 -2.66 4.00 -4.91
N ALA A 20 -3.64 3.17 -4.57
CA ALA A 20 -4.83 3.61 -3.87
C ALA A 20 -4.50 4.22 -2.50
N ALA A 21 -3.62 3.57 -1.73
CA ALA A 21 -3.20 4.05 -0.42
C ALA A 21 -2.45 5.40 -0.52
N ARG A 22 -1.60 5.59 -1.54
CA ARG A 22 -0.93 6.87 -1.78
C ARG A 22 -1.94 7.97 -2.06
N ASN A 23 -2.90 7.75 -2.95
CA ASN A 23 -3.92 8.74 -3.28
C ASN A 23 -4.76 9.12 -2.05
N VAL A 24 -5.18 8.14 -1.26
CA VAL A 24 -5.92 8.38 -0.01
C VAL A 24 -5.07 9.16 0.98
N ALA A 25 -3.79 8.82 1.14
CA ALA A 25 -2.88 9.55 2.02
C ALA A 25 -2.68 11.00 1.57
N THR A 26 -2.46 11.25 0.28
CA THR A 26 -2.34 12.62 -0.28
C THR A 26 -3.61 13.42 -0.05
N VAL A 27 -4.79 12.87 -0.34
CA VAL A 27 -6.08 13.55 -0.10
C VAL A 27 -6.36 13.78 1.38
N ALA A 28 -5.97 12.84 2.25
CA ALA A 28 -6.10 13.01 3.68
C ALA A 28 -5.19 14.16 4.14
N TRP A 29 -3.93 14.18 3.69
CA TRP A 29 -2.96 15.22 4.03
C TRP A 29 -3.42 16.60 3.58
N SER A 30 -3.85 16.76 2.32
CA SER A 30 -4.29 18.05 1.78
C SER A 30 -5.53 18.64 2.49
N LYS A 31 -6.24 17.85 3.31
CA LYS A 31 -7.37 18.32 4.12
C LYS A 31 -6.97 18.80 5.51
N VAL A 32 -5.85 18.31 6.05
CA VAL A 32 -5.38 18.66 7.41
C VAL A 32 -4.19 19.61 7.38
N ALA A 33 -3.35 19.49 6.36
CA ALA A 33 -2.24 20.38 6.11
C ALA A 33 -2.65 21.41 5.05
N ASP A 34 -2.30 22.67 5.31
CA ASP A 34 -2.54 23.80 4.40
C ASP A 34 -1.50 23.85 3.26
N THR A 35 -0.79 22.74 3.02
CA THR A 35 0.34 22.62 2.10
C THR A 35 0.29 21.30 1.35
N ASP A 36 0.92 21.26 0.17
CA ASP A 36 1.17 20.01 -0.55
C ASP A 36 2.01 19.03 0.29
N GLU A 37 1.99 17.76 -0.09
CA GLU A 37 2.76 16.74 0.60
C GLU A 37 4.27 17.03 0.62
N PRO A 38 4.98 16.75 1.73
CA PRO A 38 6.43 16.75 1.75
C PRO A 38 6.99 15.66 0.83
N VAL A 39 7.29 16.01 -0.42
CA VAL A 39 7.91 15.08 -1.39
C VAL A 39 9.42 14.96 -1.19
N ASN A 40 10.04 16.02 -0.67
CA ASN A 40 11.48 16.06 -0.39
C ASN A 40 11.75 16.16 1.12
N PRO A 41 12.23 15.09 1.77
CA PRO A 41 12.53 15.10 3.20
C PRO A 41 13.72 15.99 3.59
N ALA A 42 14.54 16.41 2.63
CA ALA A 42 15.66 17.34 2.86
C ALA A 42 15.27 18.81 2.63
N ASP A 43 14.01 19.09 2.31
CA ASP A 43 13.53 20.45 2.13
C ASP A 43 13.44 21.17 3.48
N THR A 44 14.30 22.16 3.68
CA THR A 44 14.37 22.95 4.92
C THR A 44 13.19 23.90 5.09
N SER A 45 12.36 24.10 4.05
CA SER A 45 11.13 24.89 4.14
C SER A 45 9.98 24.12 4.81
N VAL A 46 10.08 22.78 4.88
CA VAL A 46 9.09 21.93 5.54
C VAL A 46 9.39 21.88 7.04
N SER A 47 8.39 22.22 7.85
CA SER A 47 8.53 22.12 9.30
C SER A 47 8.68 20.66 9.76
N TRP A 48 9.49 20.43 10.80
CA TRP A 48 9.67 19.09 11.41
C TRP A 48 8.36 18.36 11.75
N PRO A 49 7.33 19.02 12.32
CA PRO A 49 6.03 18.39 12.55
C PRO A 49 5.34 17.95 11.27
N ALA A 50 5.40 18.75 10.19
CA ALA A 50 4.83 18.39 8.90
C ALA A 50 5.56 17.20 8.28
N ALA A 51 6.90 17.21 8.30
CA ALA A 51 7.71 16.12 7.77
C ALA A 51 7.44 14.79 8.49
N THR A 52 7.39 14.80 9.82
CA THR A 52 7.13 13.60 10.62
C THR A 52 5.68 13.14 10.53
N GLY A 53 4.70 14.05 10.50
CA GLY A 53 3.29 13.74 10.29
C GLY A 53 3.04 13.04 8.95
N TRP A 54 3.63 13.55 7.87
CA TRP A 54 3.55 12.92 6.55
C TRP A 54 4.23 11.56 6.52
N ALA A 55 5.41 11.42 7.13
CA ALA A 55 6.11 10.14 7.20
C ALA A 55 5.29 9.06 7.92
N LEU A 56 4.62 9.41 9.02
CA LEU A 56 3.72 8.51 9.75
C LEU A 56 2.52 8.12 8.88
N LEU A 57 1.89 9.07 8.21
CA LEU A 57 0.74 8.82 7.34
C LEU A 57 1.12 7.92 6.15
N ALA A 58 2.21 8.24 5.45
CA ALA A 58 2.71 7.46 4.33
C ALA A 58 3.14 6.04 4.77
N GLY A 59 3.80 5.92 5.93
CA GLY A 59 4.19 4.64 6.52
C GLY A 59 2.97 3.77 6.88
N ALA A 60 1.97 4.35 7.54
CA ALA A 60 0.72 3.67 7.87
C ALA A 60 -0.02 3.21 6.60
N ALA A 61 -0.15 4.09 5.61
CA ALA A 61 -0.77 3.79 4.32
C ALA A 61 -0.05 2.63 3.60
N GLY A 62 1.28 2.64 3.56
CA GLY A 62 2.09 1.56 2.98
C GLY A 62 1.93 0.23 3.71
N GLY A 63 1.87 0.25 5.04
CA GLY A 63 1.60 -0.94 5.87
C GLY A 63 0.23 -1.55 5.57
N ILE A 64 -0.81 -0.71 5.52
CA ILE A 64 -2.18 -1.14 5.17
C ILE A 64 -2.24 -1.70 3.76
N ALA A 65 -1.65 -1.01 2.78
CA ALA A 65 -1.59 -1.47 1.39
C ALA A 65 -0.95 -2.86 1.27
N ARG A 66 0.11 -3.14 2.03
CA ARG A 66 0.76 -4.45 2.05
C ARG A 66 -0.16 -5.55 2.60
N VAL A 67 -0.89 -5.27 3.68
CA VAL A 67 -1.83 -6.23 4.28
C VAL A 67 -2.98 -6.53 3.33
N LEU A 68 -3.59 -5.47 2.77
CA LEU A 68 -4.66 -5.58 1.80
C LEU A 68 -4.20 -6.28 0.52
N GLY A 69 -2.99 -5.97 0.04
CA GLY A 69 -2.37 -6.65 -1.10
C GLY A 69 -2.32 -8.16 -0.89
N ARG A 70 -1.73 -8.62 0.22
CA ARG A 70 -1.59 -10.06 0.50
C ARG A 70 -2.93 -10.76 0.73
N ARG A 71 -3.81 -10.18 1.55
CA ARG A 71 -5.12 -10.76 1.87
C ARG A 71 -6.04 -10.75 0.65
N GLY A 72 -6.05 -9.64 -0.09
CA GLY A 72 -6.80 -9.47 -1.33
C GLY A 72 -6.34 -10.44 -2.40
N SER A 73 -5.03 -10.58 -2.63
CA SER A 73 -4.50 -11.58 -3.57
C SER A 73 -4.90 -13.00 -3.19
N ALA A 74 -4.80 -13.36 -1.90
CA ALA A 74 -5.17 -14.70 -1.45
C ALA A 74 -6.67 -14.99 -1.63
N ALA A 75 -7.53 -14.03 -1.30
CA ALA A 75 -8.97 -14.14 -1.51
C ALA A 75 -9.33 -14.23 -3.00
N ALA A 76 -8.73 -13.38 -3.83
CA ALA A 76 -8.93 -13.39 -5.28
C ALA A 76 -8.46 -14.72 -5.91
N TRP A 77 -7.32 -15.25 -5.48
CA TRP A 77 -6.82 -16.55 -5.95
C TRP A 77 -7.76 -17.70 -5.58
N LYS A 78 -8.20 -17.75 -4.32
CA LYS A 78 -9.15 -18.77 -3.85
C LYS A 78 -10.49 -18.70 -4.59
N SER A 79 -11.00 -17.49 -4.83
CA SER A 79 -12.24 -17.28 -5.59
C SER A 79 -12.10 -17.73 -7.04
N ALA A 80 -10.98 -17.41 -7.71
CA ALA A 80 -10.78 -17.72 -9.11
C ALA A 80 -10.39 -19.19 -9.39
N THR A 81 -9.66 -19.84 -8.48
CA THR A 81 -9.10 -21.19 -8.70
C THR A 81 -9.72 -22.28 -7.83
N GLY A 82 -10.44 -21.91 -6.77
CA GLY A 82 -10.92 -22.85 -5.74
C GLY A 82 -9.82 -23.41 -4.84
N GLU A 83 -8.54 -23.17 -5.16
CA GLU A 83 -7.37 -23.70 -4.46
C GLU A 83 -6.70 -22.62 -3.59
N HIS A 84 -5.90 -23.05 -2.61
CA HIS A 84 -5.06 -22.13 -1.86
C HIS A 84 -3.86 -21.68 -2.69
N PRO A 85 -3.42 -20.41 -2.55
CA PRO A 85 -2.29 -19.89 -3.30
C PRO A 85 -0.98 -20.65 -2.98
N PRO A 86 -0.12 -20.91 -3.98
CA PRO A 86 1.10 -21.68 -3.79
C PRO A 86 2.05 -21.05 -2.77
N GLY A 87 2.43 -21.82 -1.74
CA GLY A 87 3.40 -21.39 -0.73
C GLY A 87 2.83 -20.51 0.39
N VAL A 88 1.50 -20.36 0.47
CA VAL A 88 0.82 -19.80 1.64
C VAL A 88 0.38 -20.96 2.52
N GLN A 89 0.95 -21.06 3.72
CA GLN A 89 0.48 -22.03 4.72
C GLN A 89 -0.81 -21.49 5.34
N VAL A 90 -1.87 -22.29 5.26
CA VAL A 90 -3.07 -22.08 6.07
C VAL A 90 -2.89 -22.92 7.34
N ALA A 91 -2.99 -22.24 8.49
CA ALA A 91 -2.99 -22.89 9.80
C ALA A 91 -4.32 -23.60 10.03
#